data_AF-A0A0D2ZZ52-F1
#
_entry.id   AF-A0A0D2ZZ52-F1
#
_cell.length_a   1.000
_cell.length_b   1.000
_cell.length_c   1.000
_cell.angle_alpha   90.00
_cell.angle_beta   90.00
_cell.angle_gamma   90.00
#
_symmetry.space_group_name_H-M   'P 1'
#
loop_
_entity.id
_entity.type
_entity.pdbx_description
1 polymer ?
#
loop_
_entity_poly.entity_id
_entity_poly.type
_entity_poly.pdbx_seq_one_letter_code
_entity_poly.pdbx_strand_id
1 'polypeptide(L)'
;MYGGNLELKKKGPLSVAVPGEVAGLFTAWKQLGKLPWKQLVYPAEKLAAEGYMISKYLYMQMNATRDDILADKGGLSELFASNGELKKPGTIVCNPKLAFTLKQIAEHGPKVFYNGTVGVNL
;
A
#
# COMPACT_ATOMS: atom_id res chain seq x y z
N MET A 1 -26.31 0.84 -2.26
CA MET A 1 -24.87 1.14 -2.23
C MET A 1 -24.37 1.72 -3.55
N TYR A 2 -24.61 1.09 -4.72
CA TYR A 2 -24.03 1.55 -6.00
C TYR A 2 -25.00 2.23 -6.98
N GLY A 3 -26.26 2.49 -6.60
CA GLY A 3 -27.24 3.17 -7.45
C GLY A 3 -27.52 2.50 -8.80
N GLY A 4 -27.30 1.19 -8.93
CA GLY A 4 -27.41 0.45 -10.20
C GLY A 4 -26.17 0.51 -11.10
N ASN A 5 -25.17 1.34 -10.79
CA ASN A 5 -23.93 1.43 -11.54
C ASN A 5 -22.91 0.39 -11.04
N LEU A 6 -22.77 -0.70 -11.79
CA LEU A 6 -21.88 -1.80 -11.45
C LEU A 6 -20.39 -1.47 -11.57
N GLU A 7 -20.00 -0.36 -12.20
CA GLU A 7 -18.59 0.04 -12.29
C GLU A 7 -18.08 0.66 -10.98
N LEU A 8 -18.97 1.31 -10.22
CA LEU A 8 -18.66 1.88 -8.89
C LEU A 8 -18.31 0.81 -7.84
N LYS A 9 -18.63 -0.47 -8.10
CA LYS A 9 -18.20 -1.59 -7.26
C LYS A 9 -16.76 -2.04 -7.55
N LYS A 10 -16.19 -1.63 -8.70
CA LYS A 10 -14.85 -2.03 -9.17
C LYS A 10 -13.82 -0.92 -9.06
N LYS A 11 -14.25 0.34 -9.25
CA LYS A 11 -13.37 1.51 -9.31
C LYS A 11 -13.89 2.67 -8.47
N GLY A 12 -12.96 3.42 -7.90
CA GLY A 12 -13.23 4.63 -7.12
C GLY A 12 -13.51 4.34 -5.63
N PRO A 13 -13.74 5.38 -4.83
CA PRO A 13 -13.84 5.25 -3.37
C PRO A 13 -15.00 4.35 -2.91
N LEU A 14 -16.07 4.22 -3.72
CA LEU A 14 -17.21 3.36 -3.40
C LEU A 14 -16.91 1.87 -3.50
N SER A 15 -15.81 1.46 -4.16
CA SER A 15 -15.39 0.06 -4.20
C SER A 15 -14.59 -0.37 -2.97
N VAL A 16 -14.26 0.56 -2.07
CA VAL A 16 -13.40 0.30 -0.92
C VAL A 16 -14.24 -0.10 0.30
N ALA A 17 -14.02 -1.33 0.77
CA ALA A 17 -14.51 -1.78 2.08
C ALA A 17 -13.54 -1.40 3.20
N VAL A 18 -13.96 -1.50 4.46
CA VAL A 18 -13.08 -1.26 5.62
C VAL A 18 -11.90 -2.25 5.60
N PRO A 19 -10.63 -1.80 5.49
CA PRO A 19 -9.49 -2.71 5.35
C PRO A 19 -9.22 -3.52 6.62
N GLY A 20 -9.27 -4.86 6.54
CA GLY A 20 -9.11 -5.74 7.71
C GLY A 20 -7.69 -6.29 7.96
N GLU A 21 -6.76 -6.10 7.02
CA GLU A 21 -5.49 -6.83 7.00
C GLU A 21 -4.59 -6.54 8.21
N VAL A 22 -4.41 -5.26 8.58
CA VAL A 22 -3.56 -4.88 9.72
C VAL A 22 -4.11 -5.45 11.03
N ALA A 23 -5.42 -5.36 11.26
CA ALA A 23 -6.06 -5.94 12.44
C ALA A 23 -5.96 -7.48 12.44
N GLY A 24 -6.18 -8.13 11.29
CA GLY A 24 -6.10 -9.57 11.15
C GLY A 24 -4.72 -10.12 11.45
N LEU A 25 -3.68 -9.56 10.81
CA LEU A 25 -2.28 -9.95 11.02
C LEU A 25 -1.86 -9.72 12.48
N PHE A 26 -2.23 -8.58 13.07
CA PHE A 26 -1.91 -8.30 14.47
C PHE A 26 -2.62 -9.26 15.43
N THR A 27 -3.86 -9.64 15.14
CA THR A 27 -4.63 -10.61 15.94
C THR A 27 -3.99 -11.99 15.87
N ALA A 28 -3.64 -12.47 14.67
CA ALA A 28 -2.92 -13.72 14.49
C ALA A 28 -1.58 -13.71 15.23
N TRP A 29 -0.83 -12.60 15.14
CA TRP A 29 0.40 -12.40 15.89
C TRP A 29 0.19 -12.43 17.42
N LYS A 30 -0.86 -11.81 17.96
CA LYS A 30 -1.14 -11.90 19.41
C LYS A 30 -1.41 -13.32 19.88
N GLN A 31 -2.05 -14.14 19.05
CA GLN A 31 -2.44 -15.50 19.41
C GLN A 31 -1.29 -16.50 19.23
N LEU A 32 -0.49 -16.35 18.17
CA LEU A 32 0.44 -17.37 17.70
C LEU A 32 1.88 -16.86 17.51
N GLY A 33 2.10 -15.57 17.64
CA GLY A 33 3.38 -14.91 17.38
C GLY A 33 4.45 -15.26 18.39
N LYS A 34 5.69 -15.37 17.91
CA LYS A 34 6.88 -15.65 18.74
C LYS A 34 7.90 -14.52 18.73
N LEU A 35 8.02 -13.81 17.62
CA LEU A 35 8.89 -12.65 17.49
C LEU A 35 8.14 -11.37 17.85
N PRO A 36 8.81 -10.32 18.34
CA PRO A 36 8.19 -9.02 18.56
C PRO A 36 7.53 -8.48 17.28
N TRP A 37 6.32 -7.93 17.38
CA TRP A 37 5.55 -7.37 16.25
C TRP A 37 6.39 -6.45 15.36
N LYS A 38 7.10 -5.51 15.97
CA LYS A 38 7.95 -4.54 15.27
C LYS A 38 8.98 -5.21 14.37
N GLN A 39 9.56 -6.35 14.78
CA GLN A 39 10.53 -7.08 13.96
C GLN A 39 9.91 -7.72 12.71
N LEU A 40 8.61 -8.04 12.75
CA LEU A 40 7.90 -8.61 11.60
C LEU A 40 7.54 -7.54 10.56
N VAL A 41 7.25 -6.32 11.00
CA VAL A 41 6.85 -5.21 10.11
C VAL A 41 8.07 -4.48 9.52
N TYR A 42 9.15 -4.36 10.30
CA TYR A 42 10.34 -3.58 9.94
C TYR A 42 10.93 -3.90 8.55
N PRO A 43 11.03 -5.18 8.09
CA PRO A 43 11.55 -5.46 6.76
C PRO A 43 10.74 -4.81 5.63
N ALA A 44 9.41 -4.75 5.77
CA ALA A 44 8.55 -4.09 4.79
C ALA A 44 8.69 -2.57 4.84
N GLU A 45 8.81 -1.99 6.03
CA GLU A 45 9.09 -0.56 6.21
C GLU A 45 10.41 -0.17 5.54
N LYS A 46 11.47 -0.95 5.78
CA LYS A 46 12.78 -0.77 5.17
C LYS A 46 12.72 -0.81 3.64
N LEU A 47 12.04 -1.81 3.06
CA LEU A 47 11.86 -1.88 1.60
C LEU A 47 11.09 -0.68 1.04
N ALA A 48 10.09 -0.18 1.77
CA ALA A 48 9.37 1.02 1.35
C ALA A 48 10.26 2.28 1.45
N ALA A 49 11.11 2.39 2.47
CA ALA A 49 11.98 3.54 2.71
C ALA A 49 13.19 3.58 1.76
N GLU A 50 13.97 2.50 1.75
CA GLU A 50 15.22 2.38 0.98
C GLU A 50 14.96 2.04 -0.49
N GLY A 51 13.77 1.49 -0.77
CA GLY A 51 13.30 1.18 -2.09
C GLY A 51 13.54 -0.27 -2.50
N TYR A 52 12.89 -0.63 -3.60
CA TYR A 52 12.98 -1.94 -4.21
C TYR A 52 13.05 -1.82 -5.73
N MET A 53 13.63 -2.83 -6.35
CA MET A 53 13.74 -2.90 -7.81
C MET A 53 12.40 -3.33 -8.42
N ILE A 54 11.96 -2.61 -9.46
CA ILE A 54 10.84 -3.06 -10.29
C ILE A 54 11.24 -4.37 -10.97
N SER A 55 10.59 -5.45 -10.56
CA SER A 55 10.76 -6.76 -11.17
C SER A 55 10.02 -6.86 -12.50
N LYS A 56 10.36 -7.86 -13.32
CA LYS A 56 9.63 -8.14 -14.57
C LYS A 56 8.15 -8.42 -14.30
N TYR A 57 7.83 -9.13 -13.22
CA TYR A 57 6.46 -9.43 -12.83
C TYR A 57 5.69 -8.18 -12.40
N LEU A 58 6.29 -7.32 -11.56
CA LEU A 58 5.67 -6.06 -11.18
C LEU A 58 5.42 -5.17 -12.40
N TYR A 59 6.40 -5.05 -13.30
CA TYR A 59 6.23 -4.28 -14.53
C TYR A 59 5.12 -4.84 -15.44
N MET A 60 4.98 -6.16 -15.53
CA MET A 60 3.87 -6.79 -16.26
C MET A 60 2.52 -6.36 -15.66
N GLN A 61 2.39 -6.38 -14.33
CA GLN A 61 1.17 -5.92 -13.64
C GLN A 61 0.94 -4.42 -13.84
N MET A 62 1.99 -3.60 -13.77
CA MET A 62 1.91 -2.16 -14.04
C MET A 62 1.41 -1.87 -15.46
N ASN A 63 1.81 -2.66 -16.47
CA ASN A 63 1.28 -2.50 -17.83
C ASN A 63 -0.19 -2.90 -17.94
N ALA A 64 -0.60 -3.97 -17.24
CA ALA A 64 -1.99 -4.40 -17.23
C ALA A 64 -2.94 -3.36 -16.60
N THR A 65 -2.44 -2.50 -15.71
CA THR A 65 -3.18 -1.43 -15.04
C THR A 65 -2.66 -0.03 -15.38
N ARG A 66 -2.00 0.11 -16.54
CA ARG A 66 -1.27 1.33 -16.94
C ARG A 66 -2.13 2.59 -16.85
N ASP A 67 -3.32 2.56 -17.44
CA ASP A 67 -4.17 3.74 -17.52
C ASP A 67 -4.64 4.18 -16.12
N ASP A 68 -4.94 3.23 -15.24
CA ASP A 68 -5.31 3.51 -13.85
C ASP A 68 -4.12 4.12 -13.07
N ILE A 69 -2.91 3.59 -13.24
CA ILE A 69 -1.69 4.16 -12.63
C ILE A 69 -1.44 5.59 -13.13
N LEU A 70 -1.55 5.82 -14.43
CA LEU A 70 -1.28 7.13 -15.03
C LEU A 70 -2.37 8.16 -14.68
N ALA A 71 -3.61 7.73 -14.45
CA ALA A 71 -4.73 8.57 -14.05
C ALA A 71 -4.65 9.00 -12.57
N ASP A 72 -4.04 8.20 -11.70
CA ASP A 72 -3.91 8.46 -10.26
C ASP A 72 -2.83 9.51 -9.93
N LYS A 73 -3.16 10.79 -10.19
CA LYS A 73 -2.29 11.94 -9.89
C LYS A 73 -2.18 12.16 -8.38
N GLY A 74 -0.95 12.22 -7.86
CA GLY A 74 -0.70 12.32 -6.41
C GLY A 74 -0.56 10.97 -5.68
N GLY A 75 -0.89 9.88 -6.37
CA GLY A 75 -0.82 8.51 -5.87
C GLY A 75 0.18 7.66 -6.65
N LEU A 76 -0.29 6.60 -7.30
CA LEU A 76 0.53 5.61 -7.99
C LEU A 76 1.38 6.19 -9.13
N SER A 77 0.92 7.25 -9.81
CA SER A 77 1.71 7.88 -10.87
C SER A 77 3.04 8.46 -10.37
N GLU A 78 3.07 9.05 -9.18
CA GLU A 78 4.32 9.58 -8.58
C GLU A 78 5.32 8.46 -8.27
N LEU A 79 4.78 7.31 -7.86
CA LEU A 79 5.59 6.16 -7.49
C LEU A 79 6.12 5.40 -8.72
N PHE A 80 5.25 5.13 -9.69
CA PHE A 80 5.50 4.18 -10.77
C PHE A 80 5.67 4.79 -12.16
N ALA A 81 5.43 6.08 -12.33
CA ALA A 81 5.59 6.76 -13.62
C ALA A 81 6.63 7.88 -13.58
N SER A 82 7.12 8.25 -14.76
CA SER A 82 7.96 9.42 -15.00
C SER A 82 7.65 9.92 -16.41
N ASN A 83 7.43 11.22 -16.57
CA ASN A 83 7.11 11.85 -17.86
C ASN A 83 5.93 11.18 -18.61
N GLY A 84 4.90 10.73 -17.88
CA GLY A 84 3.72 10.08 -18.47
C GLY A 84 3.92 8.61 -18.85
N GLU A 85 5.10 8.04 -18.58
CA GLU A 85 5.44 6.65 -18.89
C GLU A 85 5.75 5.84 -17.63
N LEU A 86 5.46 4.55 -17.66
CA LEU A 86 5.79 3.65 -16.56
C LEU A 86 7.30 3.46 -16.42
N LYS A 87 7.80 3.46 -15.18
CA LYS A 87 9.19 3.11 -14.86
C LYS A 87 9.46 1.66 -15.24
N LYS A 88 10.63 1.40 -15.84
CA LYS A 88 10.99 0.11 -16.43
C LYS A 88 11.54 -0.89 -15.38
N PRO A 89 11.57 -2.20 -15.68
CA PRO A 89 12.26 -3.17 -14.84
C PRO A 89 13.72 -2.75 -14.56
N GLY A 90 14.20 -3.02 -13.36
CA GLY A 90 15.54 -2.57 -12.91
C GLY A 90 15.54 -1.20 -12.24
N THR A 91 14.50 -0.38 -12.41
CA THR A 91 14.37 0.90 -11.72
C THR A 91 14.14 0.67 -10.23
N ILE A 92 14.87 1.39 -9.37
CA ILE A 92 14.59 1.43 -7.93
C ILE A 92 13.48 2.45 -7.66
N VAL A 93 12.48 2.05 -6.89
CA VAL A 93 11.40 2.92 -6.42
C VAL A 93 11.29 2.88 -4.91
N CYS A 94 11.06 4.04 -4.29
CA CYS A 94 10.86 4.19 -2.86
C CYS A 94 9.44 4.73 -2.62
N ASN A 95 8.78 4.26 -1.56
CA ASN A 95 7.46 4.72 -1.13
C ASN A 95 7.53 5.28 0.31
N PRO A 96 7.99 6.53 0.49
CA PRO A 96 8.17 7.12 1.81
C PRO A 96 6.84 7.29 2.59
N LYS A 97 5.71 7.51 1.90
CA LYS A 97 4.38 7.58 2.52
C LYS A 97 4.00 6.22 3.16
N LEU A 98 4.25 5.13 2.45
CA LEU A 98 4.04 3.78 2.98
C LEU A 98 5.05 3.44 4.08
N ALA A 99 6.33 3.83 3.94
CA ALA A 99 7.34 3.62 4.98
C ALA A 99 6.93 4.28 6.31
N PHE A 100 6.48 5.54 6.27
CA PHE A 100 5.95 6.23 7.44
C PHE A 100 4.77 5.46 8.06
N THR A 101 3.82 5.02 7.23
CA THR A 101 2.66 4.24 7.68
C THR A 101 3.08 2.94 8.39
N LEU A 102 3.97 2.17 7.76
CA LEU A 102 4.48 0.91 8.33
C LEU A 102 5.26 1.13 9.61
N LYS A 103 6.04 2.22 9.71
CA LYS A 103 6.72 2.61 10.94
C LYS A 103 5.73 2.87 12.07
N GLN A 104 4.67 3.65 11.82
CA GLN A 104 3.63 3.91 12.82
C GLN A 104 2.94 2.62 13.29
N ILE A 105 2.61 1.73 12.35
CA ILE A 105 1.99 0.42 12.67
C ILE A 105 2.95 -0.46 13.48
N ALA A 106 4.24 -0.45 13.16
CA ALA A 106 5.24 -1.22 13.88
C ALA A 106 5.43 -0.75 15.32
N GLU A 107 5.35 0.56 15.56
CA GLU A 107 5.59 1.20 16.87
C GLU A 107 4.34 1.22 17.77
N HIS A 108 3.16 1.40 17.18
CA HIS A 108 1.93 1.68 17.93
C HIS A 108 0.81 0.65 17.69
N GLY A 109 1.07 -0.35 16.84
CA GLY A 109 0.11 -1.40 16.51
C GLY A 109 -1.05 -0.88 15.63
N PRO A 110 -2.13 -1.67 15.46
CA PRO A 110 -3.21 -1.37 14.51
C PRO A 110 -4.00 -0.11 14.85
N LYS A 111 -4.00 0.36 16.11
CA LYS A 111 -4.83 1.49 16.55
C LYS A 111 -4.54 2.76 15.75
N VAL A 112 -3.29 2.97 15.30
CA VAL A 112 -2.95 4.15 14.48
C VAL A 112 -3.61 4.14 13.11
N PHE A 113 -3.86 2.95 12.55
CA PHE A 113 -4.53 2.79 11.26
C PHE A 113 -6.05 2.94 11.37
N TYR A 114 -6.66 2.41 12.44
CA TYR A 114 -8.12 2.42 12.58
C TYR A 114 -8.68 3.65 13.32
N ASN A 115 -7.94 4.18 14.29
CA ASN A 115 -8.38 5.26 15.19
C ASN A 115 -7.28 6.33 15.40
N GLY A 116 -6.40 6.52 14.42
CA GLY A 116 -5.25 7.40 14.54
C GLY A 116 -4.94 8.17 13.27
N THR A 117 -3.85 8.92 13.32
CA THR A 117 -3.44 9.87 12.28
C THR A 117 -3.19 9.21 10.93
N VAL A 118 -2.76 7.94 10.89
CA VAL A 118 -2.62 7.21 9.62
C VAL A 118 -3.97 7.04 8.95
N GLY A 119 -4.98 6.55 9.68
CA GLY A 119 -6.32 6.34 9.14
C GLY A 119 -7.03 7.62 8.69
N VAL A 120 -6.79 8.74 9.39
CA VAL A 120 -7.37 10.05 9.06
C VAL A 120 -6.77 10.65 7.78
N ASN A 121 -5.52 10.33 7.46
CA ASN A 121 -4.79 10.86 6.30
C ASN A 121 -4.67 9.84 5.15
N LEU A 122 -5.56 8.84 5.09
CA LEU A 122 -5.66 7.88 3.99
C LEU A 122 -6.15 8.51 2.70
#